data_AF-A0A0G0RA81-F1
#
_entry.id   AF-A0A0G0RA81-F1
#
_cell.length_a   1.000
_cell.length_b   1.000
_cell.length_c   1.000
_cell.angle_alpha   90.00
_cell.angle_beta   90.00
_cell.angle_gamma   90.00
#
_symmetry.space_group_name_H-M   'P 1'
#
loop_
_entity.id
_entity.type
_entity.pdbx_description
1 polymer ?
#
loop_
_entity_poly.entity_id
_entity_poly.type
_entity_poly.pdbx_seq_one_letter_code
_entity_poly.pdbx_strand_id
1 'polypeptide(L)'
;MKYQPVIGLETHVELKTESKMFCRCSADYFGQKPNTHTCLVCLGLPGALPVPNKKAIDWCAMIGLALNCEIPLFSKFDRKNYFYPDLPKGYQISQYDEPFGIDGYVDLSASRVSQVASRDSEERKAKSEKRIRIRRVHMEEDTGKLIHELADQRSKIKDQRSSFIDFNRSGVPLVEIVTEPDFDNAADVKEYLQKLQQIVRYLGVSNADMEKGEMRLEPNISLARRDSHVASRNHDKRIANSELPSYKVEIKNINSFRFVEKAINYEIERQAELLEKGETPVQETRGWDERSGKTVSQRTKEEAHDYRYFPEPDIPPIRFAQYQISKIKDQIGELPDQKLKRFQTEYKLTPYDAEILTRELALADYFEEAVRTGKAHNVAPKQIANYIINKKLNIKETAPSELVELILTTAQVISVGSEELRKAIEQVILENPKAVEDYKSGKTQAIGFLIGKVKSLLPPKSSTDKIKEQIEQALK
;
A
#
# COMPACT_ATOMS: atom_id res chain seq x y z
N MET A 1 19.59 -19.87 -10.30
CA MET A 1 18.87 -20.57 -9.21
C MET A 1 18.19 -21.80 -9.79
N LYS A 2 18.27 -22.95 -9.09
CA LYS A 2 17.64 -24.23 -9.50
C LYS A 2 16.12 -24.24 -9.29
N TYR A 3 15.64 -23.38 -8.39
CA TYR A 3 14.25 -23.26 -7.99
C TYR A 3 13.66 -21.89 -8.36
N GLN A 4 12.33 -21.82 -8.45
CA GLN A 4 11.52 -20.63 -8.64
C GLN A 4 10.51 -20.53 -7.50
N PRO A 5 10.35 -19.34 -6.87
CA PRO A 5 9.32 -19.13 -5.86
C PRO A 5 7.92 -19.23 -6.45
N VAL A 6 7.02 -19.85 -5.68
CA VAL A 6 5.57 -19.88 -5.91
C VAL A 6 4.94 -19.32 -4.65
N ILE A 7 4.49 -18.07 -4.74
CA ILE A 7 4.03 -17.30 -3.58
C ILE A 7 2.57 -16.93 -3.78
N GLY A 8 1.74 -17.25 -2.80
CA GLY A 8 0.36 -16.76 -2.67
C GLY A 8 0.24 -15.88 -1.44
N LEU A 9 -0.82 -15.09 -1.34
CA LEU A 9 -0.99 -14.13 -0.27
C LEU A 9 -2.41 -14.14 0.27
N GLU A 10 -2.51 -14.13 1.60
CA GLU A 10 -3.74 -13.85 2.33
C GLU A 10 -3.57 -12.48 3.00
N THR A 11 -4.47 -11.55 2.70
CA THR A 11 -4.45 -10.20 3.24
C THR A 11 -5.76 -9.92 3.96
N HIS A 12 -5.67 -9.50 5.22
CA HIS A 12 -6.84 -9.09 5.98
C HIS A 12 -6.90 -7.56 6.04
N VAL A 13 -8.08 -7.00 5.83
CA VAL A 13 -8.36 -5.55 5.89
C VAL A 13 -9.54 -5.30 6.84
N GLU A 14 -9.27 -4.62 7.95
CA GLU A 14 -10.27 -4.19 8.91
C GLU A 14 -11.07 -3.03 8.32
N LEU A 15 -12.40 -3.14 8.30
CA LEU A 15 -13.27 -2.09 7.78
C LEU A 15 -13.55 -1.04 8.85
N LYS A 16 -13.47 0.24 8.49
CA LYS A 16 -13.75 1.37 9.41
C LYS A 16 -15.25 1.69 9.52
N THR A 17 -16.08 0.66 9.70
CA THR A 17 -17.53 0.84 9.90
C THR A 17 -17.82 1.44 11.28
N GLU A 18 -19.00 2.02 11.46
CA GLU A 18 -19.41 2.55 12.76
C GLU A 18 -19.68 1.42 13.77
N SER A 19 -20.40 0.38 13.35
CA SER A 19 -20.70 -0.79 14.18
C SER A 19 -19.90 -2.01 13.76
N LYS A 20 -19.80 -2.98 14.68
CA LYS A 20 -19.25 -4.31 14.43
C LYS A 20 -20.01 -5.09 13.35
N MET A 21 -19.47 -6.23 12.95
CA MET A 21 -19.97 -7.03 11.83
C MET A 21 -21.31 -7.69 12.13
N PHE A 22 -21.48 -8.17 13.36
CA PHE A 22 -22.66 -8.96 13.75
C PHE A 22 -23.43 -8.38 14.95
N CYS A 23 -23.07 -7.18 15.42
CA CYS A 23 -23.74 -6.53 16.55
C CYS A 23 -23.64 -5.00 16.46
N ARG A 24 -24.31 -4.29 17.38
CA ARG A 24 -24.40 -2.81 17.39
C ARG A 24 -23.29 -2.10 18.16
N CYS A 25 -22.33 -2.83 18.73
CA CYS A 25 -21.18 -2.21 19.40
C CYS A 25 -20.38 -1.37 18.41
N SER A 26 -19.75 -0.30 18.90
CA SER A 26 -18.79 0.48 18.12
C SER A 26 -17.63 -0.40 17.66
N ALA A 27 -17.23 -0.25 16.40
CA ALA A 27 -16.02 -0.87 15.86
C ALA A 27 -14.76 0.02 16.06
N ASP A 28 -14.90 1.26 16.55
CA ASP A 28 -13.77 2.13 16.89
C ASP A 28 -13.20 1.76 18.26
N TYR A 29 -12.42 0.67 18.31
CA TYR A 29 -11.92 0.10 19.56
C TYR A 29 -10.49 0.54 19.93
N PHE A 30 -9.75 1.10 18.97
CA PHE A 30 -8.33 1.40 19.17
C PHE A 30 -8.15 2.48 20.24
N GLY A 31 -7.28 2.23 21.22
CA GLY A 31 -7.01 3.16 22.32
C GLY A 31 -8.11 3.23 23.40
N GLN A 32 -9.15 2.39 23.31
CA GLN A 32 -10.23 2.32 24.29
C GLN A 32 -9.84 1.48 25.51
N LYS A 33 -10.57 1.68 26.63
CA LYS A 33 -10.38 0.85 27.83
C LYS A 33 -10.78 -0.60 27.55
N PRO A 34 -10.06 -1.62 28.08
CA PRO A 34 -10.37 -3.02 27.80
C PRO A 34 -11.83 -3.39 28.08
N ASN A 35 -12.42 -4.17 27.18
CA ASN A 35 -13.78 -4.72 27.26
C ASN A 35 -14.95 -3.70 27.36
N THR A 36 -14.75 -2.42 27.02
CA THR A 36 -15.85 -1.42 27.01
C THR A 36 -16.67 -1.42 25.72
N HIS A 37 -16.19 -2.02 24.64
CA HIS A 37 -16.85 -2.09 23.32
C HIS A 37 -17.44 -3.48 23.08
N THR A 38 -18.18 -3.99 24.07
CA THR A 38 -18.66 -5.38 24.09
C THR A 38 -20.17 -5.45 24.32
N CYS A 39 -20.79 -6.57 23.92
CA CYS A 39 -22.19 -6.91 24.18
C CYS A 39 -22.36 -8.43 24.19
N LEU A 40 -23.58 -8.90 24.49
CA LEU A 40 -23.90 -10.32 24.57
C LEU A 40 -23.50 -11.10 23.30
N VAL A 41 -23.62 -10.50 22.11
CA VAL A 41 -23.32 -11.13 20.82
C VAL A 41 -21.81 -11.31 20.61
N CYS A 42 -21.02 -10.24 20.71
CA CYS A 42 -19.57 -10.34 20.48
C CYS A 42 -18.81 -10.99 21.64
N LEU A 43 -19.46 -11.18 22.79
CA LEU A 43 -19.00 -12.03 23.90
C LEU A 43 -19.49 -13.48 23.80
N GLY A 44 -20.27 -13.84 22.77
CA GLY A 44 -20.75 -15.21 22.59
C GLY A 44 -21.59 -15.75 23.73
N LEU A 45 -22.37 -14.90 24.41
CA LEU A 45 -23.18 -15.34 25.55
C LEU A 45 -24.36 -16.21 25.11
N PRO A 46 -24.82 -17.15 25.95
CA PRO A 46 -25.94 -18.02 25.61
C PRO A 46 -27.19 -17.25 25.18
N GLY A 47 -27.77 -17.62 24.04
CA GLY A 47 -28.96 -16.99 23.47
C GLY A 47 -28.70 -15.75 22.61
N ALA A 48 -27.45 -15.31 22.46
CA ALA A 48 -27.11 -14.19 21.57
C ALA A 48 -27.07 -14.63 20.10
N LEU A 49 -27.64 -13.81 19.20
CA LEU A 49 -27.68 -14.09 17.76
C LEU A 49 -26.97 -12.98 16.96
N PRO A 50 -26.23 -13.34 15.88
CA PRO A 50 -25.56 -12.38 15.01
C PRO A 50 -26.55 -11.66 14.08
N VAL A 51 -26.34 -10.36 13.85
CA VAL A 51 -27.07 -9.56 12.87
C VAL A 51 -26.09 -8.89 11.90
N PRO A 52 -26.03 -9.32 10.63
CA PRO A 52 -25.03 -8.82 9.67
C PRO A 52 -25.10 -7.31 9.42
N ASN A 53 -23.93 -6.69 9.38
CA ASN A 53 -23.76 -5.28 9.07
C ASN A 53 -23.85 -5.06 7.55
N LYS A 54 -24.95 -4.44 7.10
CA LYS A 54 -25.18 -4.13 5.68
C LYS A 54 -24.05 -3.31 5.06
N LYS A 55 -23.53 -2.31 5.78
CA LYS A 55 -22.47 -1.41 5.26
C LYS A 55 -21.17 -2.18 5.05
N ALA A 56 -20.82 -3.08 5.96
CA ALA A 56 -19.67 -3.95 5.81
C ALA A 56 -19.80 -4.85 4.57
N ILE A 57 -20.97 -5.47 4.37
CA ILE A 57 -21.25 -6.30 3.18
C ILE A 57 -21.12 -5.49 1.89
N ASP A 58 -21.76 -4.31 1.82
CA ASP A 58 -21.66 -3.42 0.65
C ASP A 58 -20.19 -3.02 0.37
N TRP A 59 -19.39 -2.78 1.41
CA TRP A 59 -17.97 -2.44 1.28
C TRP A 59 -17.08 -3.62 0.89
N CYS A 60 -17.37 -4.83 1.34
CA CYS A 60 -16.67 -6.03 0.86
C CYS A 60 -16.92 -6.26 -0.63
N ALA A 61 -18.18 -6.12 -1.09
CA ALA A 61 -18.50 -6.16 -2.52
C ALA A 61 -17.82 -5.01 -3.30
N MET A 62 -17.74 -3.81 -2.71
CA MET A 62 -17.01 -2.67 -3.30
C MET A 62 -15.52 -2.96 -3.48
N ILE A 63 -14.87 -3.57 -2.49
CA ILE A 63 -13.48 -4.02 -2.60
C ILE A 63 -13.35 -5.06 -3.71
N GLY A 64 -14.24 -6.06 -3.76
CA GLY A 64 -14.25 -7.06 -4.82
C GLY A 64 -14.33 -6.44 -6.22
N LEU A 65 -15.28 -5.52 -6.44
CA LEU A 65 -15.44 -4.80 -7.70
C LEU A 65 -14.20 -3.96 -8.07
N ALA A 66 -13.57 -3.29 -7.10
CA ALA A 66 -12.36 -2.50 -7.32
C ALA A 66 -11.14 -3.39 -7.65
N LEU A 67 -11.16 -4.66 -7.23
CA LEU A 67 -10.20 -5.70 -7.56
C LEU A 67 -10.63 -6.53 -8.78
N ASN A 68 -11.57 -6.01 -9.59
CA ASN A 68 -12.09 -6.65 -10.80
C ASN A 68 -12.70 -8.04 -10.58
N CYS A 69 -13.15 -8.37 -9.36
CA CYS A 69 -13.83 -9.62 -9.07
C CYS A 69 -15.26 -9.61 -9.62
N GLU A 70 -15.76 -10.80 -9.95
CA GLU A 70 -17.19 -11.04 -10.07
C GLU A 70 -17.82 -11.06 -8.68
N ILE A 71 -19.00 -10.44 -8.53
CA ILE A 71 -19.79 -10.44 -7.30
C ILE A 71 -20.96 -11.43 -7.49
N PRO A 72 -20.94 -12.60 -6.82
CA PRO A 72 -22.03 -13.56 -6.92
C PRO A 72 -23.37 -12.98 -6.44
N LEU A 73 -24.47 -13.34 -7.11
CA LEU A 73 -25.83 -12.94 -6.70
C LEU A 73 -26.31 -13.67 -5.44
N PHE A 74 -25.63 -14.74 -5.05
CA PHE A 74 -25.90 -15.54 -3.87
C PHE A 74 -24.59 -15.70 -3.09
N SER A 75 -24.68 -15.54 -1.77
CA SER A 75 -23.54 -15.72 -0.87
C SER A 75 -24.04 -16.12 0.51
N LYS A 76 -23.22 -16.79 1.31
CA LYS A 76 -23.58 -17.17 2.68
C LYS A 76 -22.41 -17.01 3.65
N PHE A 77 -22.73 -16.99 4.93
CA PHE A 77 -21.76 -17.10 6.01
C PHE A 77 -21.65 -18.55 6.48
N ASP A 78 -20.49 -18.89 7.01
CA ASP A 78 -20.12 -20.19 7.53
C ASP A 78 -19.44 -20.04 8.89
N ARG A 79 -19.51 -21.09 9.71
CA ARG A 79 -18.75 -21.17 10.96
C ARG A 79 -17.41 -21.86 10.71
N LYS A 80 -16.32 -21.16 11.03
CA LYS A 80 -14.97 -21.72 11.13
C LYS A 80 -14.72 -22.08 12.60
N ASN A 81 -14.80 -23.37 12.93
CA ASN A 81 -14.79 -23.84 14.31
C ASN A 81 -13.36 -24.06 14.82
N TYR A 82 -12.95 -23.32 15.86
CA TYR A 82 -11.71 -23.55 16.59
C TYR A 82 -11.79 -22.89 17.97
N PHE A 83 -11.11 -23.49 18.95
CA PHE A 83 -11.07 -22.96 20.31
C PHE A 83 -9.81 -22.13 20.52
N TYR A 84 -10.01 -20.86 20.84
CA TYR A 84 -8.92 -19.99 21.30
C TYR A 84 -9.49 -18.91 22.25
N PRO A 85 -8.74 -18.45 23.27
CA PRO A 85 -9.33 -17.59 24.31
C PRO A 85 -9.83 -16.23 23.81
N ASP A 86 -9.31 -15.72 22.70
CA ASP A 86 -9.76 -14.47 22.08
C ASP A 86 -11.02 -14.61 21.21
N LEU A 87 -11.51 -15.83 21.02
CA LEU A 87 -12.67 -16.15 20.20
C LEU A 87 -13.78 -16.71 21.09
N PRO A 88 -14.65 -15.84 21.63
CA PRO A 88 -15.53 -16.22 22.73
C PRO A 88 -16.63 -17.20 22.31
N LYS A 89 -17.00 -17.24 21.02
CA LYS A 89 -18.04 -18.14 20.50
C LYS A 89 -17.56 -19.59 20.30
N GLY A 90 -16.25 -19.84 20.31
CA GLY A 90 -15.67 -21.12 19.90
C GLY A 90 -15.73 -21.39 18.39
N TYR A 91 -16.19 -20.41 17.60
CA TYR A 91 -16.16 -20.39 16.15
C TYR A 91 -16.15 -18.94 15.66
N GLN A 92 -15.49 -18.71 14.52
CA GLN A 92 -15.47 -17.43 13.82
C GLN A 92 -16.49 -17.50 12.69
N ILE A 93 -17.37 -16.51 12.58
CA ILE A 93 -18.25 -16.37 11.42
C ILE A 93 -17.40 -15.80 10.27
N SER A 94 -17.33 -16.55 9.17
CA SER A 94 -16.54 -16.24 7.96
C SER A 94 -17.34 -16.68 6.73
N GLN A 95 -16.72 -16.87 5.58
CA GLN A 95 -17.32 -17.50 4.41
C GLN A 95 -16.38 -18.58 3.87
N TYR A 96 -16.90 -19.69 3.37
CA TYR A 96 -16.07 -20.80 2.89
C TYR A 96 -16.18 -21.03 1.38
N ASP A 97 -17.30 -21.53 0.90
CA ASP A 97 -17.53 -21.94 -0.49
C ASP A 97 -18.16 -20.82 -1.35
N GLU A 98 -18.95 -19.93 -0.75
CA GLU A 98 -19.76 -18.92 -1.44
C GLU A 98 -19.37 -17.47 -0.99
N PRO A 99 -18.15 -16.99 -1.30
CA PRO A 99 -17.66 -15.67 -0.88
C PRO A 99 -18.32 -14.50 -1.65
N PHE A 100 -18.13 -13.27 -1.17
CA PHE A 100 -18.71 -12.07 -1.81
C PHE A 100 -18.04 -11.63 -3.11
N GLY A 101 -16.79 -12.01 -3.35
CA GLY A 101 -16.09 -11.74 -4.61
C GLY A 101 -15.25 -12.94 -5.03
N ILE A 102 -15.24 -13.23 -6.33
CA ILE A 102 -14.48 -14.34 -6.93
C ILE A 102 -13.75 -13.90 -8.21
N ASP A 103 -12.66 -14.60 -8.52
CA ASP A 103 -11.97 -14.55 -9.82
C ASP A 103 -11.67 -13.13 -10.34
N GLY A 104 -11.06 -12.30 -9.49
CA GLY A 104 -10.59 -10.96 -9.83
C GLY A 104 -9.12 -10.89 -10.22
N TYR A 105 -8.58 -9.68 -10.33
CA TYR A 105 -7.17 -9.44 -10.61
C TYR A 105 -6.70 -8.01 -10.31
N VAL A 106 -5.39 -7.87 -10.11
CA VAL A 106 -4.66 -6.60 -10.02
C VAL A 106 -3.46 -6.65 -10.96
N ASP A 107 -3.30 -5.62 -11.80
CA ASP A 107 -2.18 -5.50 -12.73
C ASP A 107 -1.02 -4.71 -12.07
N LEU A 108 0.19 -5.27 -12.11
CA LEU A 108 1.43 -4.64 -11.65
C LEU A 108 2.04 -3.76 -12.74
N SER A 109 2.72 -2.70 -12.32
CA SER A 109 3.35 -1.72 -13.19
C SER A 109 4.56 -2.30 -13.94
N ALA A 110 4.62 -2.02 -15.25
CA ALA A 110 5.69 -2.50 -16.12
C ALA A 110 7.09 -1.95 -15.78
N SER A 111 7.20 -0.89 -14.96
CA SER A 111 8.46 -0.22 -14.66
C SER A 111 9.34 -0.96 -13.63
N ARG A 112 8.75 -1.81 -12.77
CA ARG A 112 9.46 -2.51 -11.68
C ARG A 112 9.77 -3.98 -11.99
N VAL A 113 9.00 -4.60 -12.89
CA VAL A 113 9.20 -5.99 -13.37
C VAL A 113 10.58 -6.18 -14.04
N SER A 114 11.19 -5.10 -14.54
CA SER A 114 12.43 -5.15 -15.34
C SER A 114 13.73 -5.20 -14.53
N GLN A 115 13.73 -4.97 -13.21
CA GLN A 115 14.98 -4.97 -12.43
C GLN A 115 15.47 -6.35 -11.98
N VAL A 116 14.65 -7.39 -12.12
CA VAL A 116 14.98 -8.77 -11.70
C VAL A 116 15.10 -9.73 -12.90
N ALA A 117 14.82 -9.27 -14.12
CA ALA A 117 15.02 -10.06 -15.33
C ALA A 117 16.52 -10.22 -15.60
N SER A 118 17.03 -11.43 -15.36
CA SER A 118 18.35 -11.89 -15.76
C SER A 118 18.66 -11.53 -17.22
N ARG A 119 19.93 -11.18 -17.48
CA ARG A 119 20.50 -10.73 -18.76
C ARG A 119 20.32 -11.68 -19.97
N ASP A 120 19.67 -12.83 -19.84
CA ASP A 120 19.75 -13.93 -20.80
C ASP A 120 18.45 -14.22 -21.58
N SER A 121 17.57 -13.23 -21.82
CA SER A 121 16.49 -13.44 -22.79
C SER A 121 16.11 -12.14 -23.50
N GLU A 122 16.76 -11.88 -24.64
CA GLU A 122 16.43 -10.80 -25.57
C GLU A 122 15.02 -10.91 -26.19
N GLU A 123 14.30 -12.03 -25.97
CA GLU A 123 12.96 -12.28 -26.50
C GLU A 123 11.78 -11.79 -25.63
N ARG A 124 11.99 -11.35 -24.38
CA ARG A 124 10.91 -10.78 -23.54
C ARG A 124 10.77 -9.26 -23.66
N LYS A 125 10.93 -8.73 -24.88
CA LYS A 125 10.75 -7.31 -25.22
C LYS A 125 9.28 -6.91 -25.45
N ALA A 126 8.32 -7.65 -24.89
CA ALA A 126 6.95 -7.20 -24.73
C ALA A 126 6.75 -6.74 -23.28
N LYS A 127 6.61 -5.42 -23.09
CA LYS A 127 6.22 -4.77 -21.83
C LYS A 127 4.80 -5.20 -21.41
N SER A 128 4.59 -6.43 -20.95
CA SER A 128 3.30 -6.82 -20.39
C SER A 128 3.28 -6.50 -18.89
N GLU A 129 2.30 -5.71 -18.46
CA GLU A 129 1.90 -5.60 -17.06
C GLU A 129 1.73 -7.03 -16.50
N LYS A 130 2.31 -7.33 -15.34
CA LYS A 130 2.15 -8.65 -14.71
C LYS A 130 0.82 -8.67 -13.98
N ARG A 131 -0.07 -9.58 -14.34
CA ARG A 131 -1.37 -9.75 -13.69
C ARG A 131 -1.25 -10.69 -12.49
N ILE A 132 -1.76 -10.26 -11.34
CA ILE A 132 -1.93 -11.07 -10.13
C ILE A 132 -3.40 -11.36 -9.97
N ARG A 133 -3.79 -12.63 -9.96
CA ARG A 133 -5.20 -13.02 -9.85
C ARG A 133 -5.64 -13.05 -8.39
N ILE A 134 -6.86 -12.61 -8.17
CA ILE A 134 -7.55 -12.70 -6.89
C ILE A 134 -8.45 -13.92 -6.95
N ARG A 135 -8.20 -14.88 -6.06
CA ARG A 135 -9.03 -16.07 -5.93
C ARG A 135 -10.41 -15.72 -5.38
N ARG A 136 -10.41 -14.92 -4.31
CA ARG A 136 -11.63 -14.58 -3.56
C ARG A 136 -11.44 -13.35 -2.67
N VAL A 137 -12.57 -12.71 -2.38
CA VAL A 137 -12.73 -11.66 -1.38
C VAL A 137 -13.93 -12.04 -0.51
N HIS A 138 -13.70 -12.26 0.78
CA HIS A 138 -14.78 -12.64 1.70
C HIS A 138 -14.77 -11.85 2.99
N MET A 139 -15.91 -11.89 3.66
CA MET A 139 -16.14 -11.26 4.95
C MET A 139 -15.94 -12.25 6.10
N GLU A 140 -15.34 -11.76 7.17
CA GLU A 140 -15.28 -12.42 8.46
C GLU A 140 -15.38 -11.41 9.60
N GLU A 141 -15.47 -11.91 10.83
CA GLU A 141 -15.26 -11.11 12.03
C GLU A 141 -13.87 -11.31 12.60
N ASP A 142 -13.31 -10.23 13.15
CA ASP A 142 -12.04 -10.31 13.85
C ASP A 142 -12.19 -10.90 15.26
N THR A 143 -11.07 -11.42 15.80
CA THR A 143 -10.99 -11.96 17.16
C THR A 143 -10.64 -10.86 18.18
N GLY A 144 -10.76 -11.19 19.47
CA GLY A 144 -10.22 -10.37 20.55
C GLY A 144 -8.70 -10.24 20.49
N LYS A 145 -8.13 -9.54 21.48
CA LYS A 145 -6.68 -9.40 21.63
C LYS A 145 -6.22 -10.16 22.88
N LEU A 146 -5.14 -10.92 22.73
CA LEU A 146 -4.41 -11.51 23.86
C LEU A 146 -3.19 -10.66 24.21
N ILE A 147 -3.00 -10.43 25.51
CA ILE A 147 -1.83 -9.75 26.06
C ILE A 147 -1.18 -10.71 27.05
N HIS A 148 0.03 -11.14 26.76
CA HIS A 148 0.79 -12.06 27.61
C HIS A 148 1.74 -11.26 28.51
N GLU A 149 1.54 -11.34 29.83
CA GLU A 149 2.36 -10.65 30.81
C GLU A 149 2.86 -11.64 31.89
N LEU A 150 4.02 -11.33 32.46
CA LEU A 150 4.43 -11.92 33.73
C LEU A 150 3.54 -11.28 34.80
N ALA A 151 2.84 -12.09 35.61
CA ALA A 151 1.91 -11.56 36.60
C ALA A 151 2.56 -10.49 37.49
N ASP A 152 1.91 -9.34 37.58
CA ASP A 152 2.36 -8.19 38.38
C ASP A 152 2.43 -8.55 39.88
N GLN A 153 3.22 -7.80 40.66
CA GLN A 153 3.44 -8.03 42.10
C GLN A 153 2.16 -7.95 42.97
N ARG A 154 1.01 -7.59 42.38
CA ARG A 154 -0.31 -7.59 43.02
C ARG A 154 -1.02 -8.94 42.99
N SER A 155 -0.54 -9.88 42.16
CA SER A 155 -0.97 -11.27 42.20
C SER A 155 -0.39 -11.94 43.45
N LYS A 156 -1.24 -12.58 44.27
CA LYS A 156 -0.79 -13.43 45.40
C LYS A 156 0.02 -14.66 44.96
N ILE A 157 0.20 -14.86 43.66
CA ILE A 157 0.88 -15.99 43.05
C ILE A 157 2.09 -15.44 42.27
N LYS A 158 3.27 -15.51 42.89
CA LYS A 158 4.55 -15.21 42.21
C LYS A 158 4.81 -16.25 41.11
N ASP A 159 5.45 -15.82 40.03
CA ASP A 159 5.99 -16.65 38.94
C ASP A 159 5.01 -17.31 37.95
N GLN A 160 3.73 -16.92 37.90
CA GLN A 160 2.83 -17.37 36.82
C GLN A 160 2.77 -16.39 35.64
N ARG A 161 3.03 -16.89 34.43
CA ARG A 161 2.67 -16.21 33.18
C ARG A 161 1.14 -16.19 33.07
N SER A 162 0.56 -15.01 32.91
CA SER A 162 -0.88 -14.83 32.71
C SER A 162 -1.15 -14.26 31.32
N SER A 163 -2.34 -14.53 30.79
CA SER A 163 -2.81 -13.94 29.54
C SER A 163 -4.08 -13.17 29.82
N PHE A 164 -4.09 -11.89 29.47
CA PHE A 164 -5.26 -11.04 29.55
C PHE A 164 -5.96 -11.00 28.20
N ILE A 165 -7.30 -10.96 28.24
CA ILE A 165 -8.15 -10.99 27.05
C ILE A 165 -8.91 -9.67 26.97
N ASP A 166 -8.83 -9.02 25.83
CA ASP A 166 -9.62 -7.84 25.49
C ASP A 166 -10.51 -8.12 24.27
N PHE A 167 -11.83 -8.17 24.49
CA PHE A 167 -12.84 -8.43 23.46
C PHE A 167 -13.30 -7.16 22.74
N ASN A 168 -12.68 -6.01 22.99
CA ASN A 168 -12.98 -4.77 22.26
C ASN A 168 -12.91 -4.93 20.73
N ARG A 169 -11.96 -5.71 20.22
CA ARG A 169 -11.82 -6.01 18.78
C ARG A 169 -12.72 -7.16 18.28
N SER A 170 -13.14 -8.05 19.17
CA SER A 170 -13.99 -9.21 18.80
C SER A 170 -15.25 -8.76 18.07
N GLY A 171 -15.48 -9.27 16.85
CA GLY A 171 -16.65 -8.95 16.04
C GLY A 171 -16.46 -7.79 15.06
N VAL A 172 -15.30 -7.13 15.00
CA VAL A 172 -15.04 -6.04 14.03
C VAL A 172 -15.05 -6.63 12.60
N PRO A 173 -15.63 -5.94 11.58
CA PRO A 173 -15.67 -6.48 10.23
C PRO A 173 -14.29 -6.52 9.60
N LEU A 174 -13.97 -7.69 9.03
CA LEU A 174 -12.67 -7.99 8.47
C LEU A 174 -12.88 -8.61 7.09
N VAL A 175 -12.20 -8.08 6.09
CA VAL A 175 -12.23 -8.61 4.73
C VAL A 175 -10.93 -9.36 4.48
N GLU A 176 -11.04 -10.63 4.11
CA GLU A 176 -9.90 -11.43 3.68
C GLU A 176 -9.86 -11.49 2.15
N ILE A 177 -8.69 -11.19 1.60
CA ILE A 177 -8.40 -11.16 0.17
C ILE A 177 -7.32 -12.20 -0.09
N VAL A 178 -7.65 -13.21 -0.87
CA VAL A 178 -6.76 -14.32 -1.19
C VAL A 178 -6.38 -14.26 -2.65
N THR A 179 -5.08 -14.26 -2.93
CA THR A 179 -4.56 -14.30 -4.31
C THR A 179 -4.40 -15.74 -4.79
N GLU A 180 -4.35 -15.92 -6.10
CA GLU A 180 -3.68 -17.09 -6.67
C GLU A 180 -2.16 -16.99 -6.40
N PRO A 181 -1.41 -18.11 -6.45
CA PRO A 181 0.02 -18.10 -6.21
C PRO A 181 0.84 -17.62 -7.42
N ASP A 182 0.53 -16.41 -7.91
CA ASP A 182 1.09 -15.83 -9.15
C ASP A 182 2.40 -15.04 -8.93
N PHE A 183 2.83 -14.90 -7.67
CA PHE A 183 4.03 -14.13 -7.33
C PHE A 183 5.29 -14.97 -7.47
N ASP A 184 6.29 -14.42 -8.19
CA ASP A 184 7.57 -15.08 -8.45
C ASP A 184 8.71 -14.50 -7.60
N ASN A 185 8.47 -13.37 -6.93
CA ASN A 185 9.47 -12.65 -6.15
C ASN A 185 8.82 -11.71 -5.11
N ALA A 186 9.64 -11.27 -4.15
CA ALA A 186 9.20 -10.40 -3.06
C ALA A 186 8.82 -8.97 -3.49
N ALA A 187 9.39 -8.46 -4.59
CA ALA A 187 9.13 -7.11 -5.08
C ALA A 187 7.72 -7.00 -5.68
N ASP A 188 7.28 -8.00 -6.43
CA ASP A 188 5.90 -8.10 -6.96
C ASP A 188 4.88 -8.11 -5.82
N VAL A 189 5.15 -8.89 -4.75
CA VAL A 189 4.28 -8.96 -3.56
C VAL A 189 4.17 -7.60 -2.89
N LYS A 190 5.30 -6.92 -2.69
CA LYS A 190 5.34 -5.59 -2.10
C LYS A 190 4.57 -4.57 -2.93
N GLU A 191 4.73 -4.58 -4.25
CA GLU A 191 4.00 -3.68 -5.15
C GLU A 191 2.49 -3.95 -5.09
N TYR A 192 2.07 -5.22 -5.19
CA TYR A 192 0.67 -5.60 -5.05
C TYR A 192 0.07 -5.09 -3.75
N LEU A 193 0.76 -5.30 -2.63
CA LEU A 193 0.30 -4.87 -1.31
C LEU A 193 0.17 -3.36 -1.18
N GLN A 194 1.12 -2.60 -1.76
CA GLN A 194 1.04 -1.15 -1.81
C GLN A 194 -0.16 -0.68 -2.64
N LYS A 195 -0.40 -1.29 -3.80
CA LYS A 195 -1.57 -1.02 -4.64
C LYS A 195 -2.88 -1.35 -3.92
N LEU A 196 -2.96 -2.53 -3.30
CA LEU A 196 -4.14 -2.94 -2.53
C LEU A 196 -4.44 -1.94 -1.40
N GLN A 197 -3.43 -1.55 -0.61
CA GLN A 197 -3.58 -0.54 0.43
C GLN A 197 -4.08 0.79 -0.12
N GLN A 198 -3.54 1.22 -1.27
CA GLN A 198 -3.95 2.45 -1.92
C GLN A 198 -5.41 2.38 -2.38
N ILE A 199 -5.82 1.27 -3.00
CA ILE A 199 -7.20 1.03 -3.46
C ILE A 199 -8.17 1.11 -2.27
N VAL A 200 -7.94 0.36 -1.18
CA VAL A 200 -8.88 0.35 -0.05
C VAL A 200 -8.98 1.71 0.66
N ARG A 201 -7.89 2.49 0.67
CA ARG A 201 -7.89 3.88 1.16
C ARG A 201 -8.66 4.82 0.24
N TYR A 202 -8.50 4.68 -1.07
CA TYR A 202 -9.24 5.45 -2.08
C TYR A 202 -10.74 5.19 -2.04
N LEU A 203 -11.14 3.93 -1.83
CA LEU A 203 -12.55 3.58 -1.61
C LEU A 203 -13.11 4.15 -0.30
N GLY A 204 -12.24 4.58 0.62
CA GLY A 204 -12.64 5.10 1.92
C GLY A 204 -13.23 4.04 2.86
N VAL A 205 -12.94 2.76 2.65
CA VAL A 205 -13.52 1.64 3.43
C VAL A 205 -12.63 1.18 4.60
N SER A 206 -11.34 1.55 4.60
CA SER A 206 -10.38 1.26 5.67
C SER A 206 -9.28 2.34 5.69
N ASN A 207 -8.59 2.53 6.82
CA ASN A 207 -7.32 3.27 6.81
C ASN A 207 -6.13 2.36 6.53
N ALA A 208 -6.33 1.03 6.57
CA ALA A 208 -5.33 0.01 6.27
C ALA A 208 -3.98 0.30 6.94
N ASP A 209 -4.03 0.75 8.20
CA ASP A 209 -2.86 1.04 9.02
C ASP A 209 -2.30 -0.26 9.63
N MET A 210 -1.16 -0.68 9.11
CA MET A 210 -0.49 -1.90 9.54
C MET A 210 0.04 -1.80 10.98
N GLU A 211 0.40 -0.61 11.46
CA GLU A 211 0.89 -0.43 12.84
C GLU A 211 -0.22 -0.64 13.86
N LYS A 212 -1.46 -0.33 13.48
CA LYS A 212 -2.67 -0.59 14.26
C LYS A 212 -3.25 -1.99 14.04
N GLY A 213 -2.71 -2.75 13.08
CA GLY A 213 -3.20 -4.08 12.73
C GLY A 213 -4.48 -4.08 11.89
N GLU A 214 -4.85 -2.94 11.29
CA GLU A 214 -5.99 -2.81 10.38
C GLU A 214 -5.73 -3.46 9.01
N MET A 215 -4.46 -3.71 8.66
CA MET A 215 -4.08 -4.48 7.48
C MET A 215 -3.01 -5.50 7.86
N ARG A 216 -3.25 -6.78 7.58
CA ARG A 216 -2.37 -7.90 7.97
C ARG A 216 -1.98 -8.72 6.75
N LEU A 217 -0.72 -9.14 6.70
CA LEU A 217 -0.11 -9.76 5.53
C LEU A 217 0.39 -11.16 5.88
N GLU A 218 -0.08 -12.17 5.16
CA GLU A 218 0.27 -13.56 5.40
C GLU A 218 0.70 -14.25 4.10
N PRO A 219 1.97 -14.09 3.68
CA PRO A 219 2.48 -14.75 2.49
C PRO A 219 2.62 -16.26 2.73
N ASN A 220 2.23 -17.02 1.73
CA ASN A 220 2.37 -18.47 1.64
C ASN A 220 3.44 -18.77 0.58
N ILE A 221 4.52 -19.44 0.97
CA ILE A 221 5.73 -19.57 0.16
C ILE A 221 6.09 -21.05 -0.01
N SER A 222 6.36 -21.42 -1.26
CA SER A 222 6.94 -22.70 -1.64
C SER A 222 7.91 -22.48 -2.81
N LEU A 223 8.78 -23.45 -3.08
CA LEU A 223 9.71 -23.40 -4.21
C LEU A 223 9.45 -24.56 -5.17
N ALA A 224 9.26 -24.24 -6.45
CA ALA A 224 9.17 -25.22 -7.53
C ALA A 224 10.52 -25.36 -8.25
N ARG A 225 10.85 -26.55 -8.75
CA ARG A 225 12.03 -26.69 -9.63
C ARG A 225 11.79 -25.97 -10.96
N ARG A 226 12.81 -25.35 -11.55
CA ARG A 226 12.64 -24.60 -12.81
C ARG A 226 12.27 -25.45 -14.03
N ASP A 227 12.59 -26.74 -14.00
CA ASP A 227 12.19 -27.72 -15.01
C ASP A 227 10.77 -28.26 -14.81
N SER A 228 10.10 -27.89 -13.71
CA SER A 228 8.72 -28.28 -13.47
C SER A 228 7.75 -27.51 -14.36
N HIS A 229 6.62 -28.13 -14.68
CA HIS A 229 5.56 -27.46 -15.41
C HIS A 229 5.03 -26.20 -14.71
N VAL A 230 5.19 -26.05 -13.39
CA VAL A 230 4.78 -24.83 -12.69
C VAL A 230 5.65 -23.64 -13.08
N ALA A 231 6.95 -23.85 -13.25
CA ALA A 231 7.91 -22.80 -13.58
C ALA A 231 7.86 -22.37 -15.06
N SER A 232 7.36 -23.21 -15.95
CA SER A 232 7.37 -23.00 -17.41
C SER A 232 6.10 -22.35 -17.99
N ARG A 233 5.22 -21.76 -17.17
CA ARG A 233 3.84 -21.44 -17.58
C ARG A 233 3.57 -19.98 -17.93
N ASN A 234 2.53 -19.81 -18.75
CA ASN A 234 1.78 -18.55 -18.87
C ASN A 234 0.91 -18.36 -17.62
N HIS A 235 1.00 -17.18 -17.01
CA HIS A 235 0.25 -16.76 -15.82
C HIS A 235 -1.29 -16.65 -16.04
N ASP A 236 -1.79 -17.01 -17.23
CA ASP A 236 -3.21 -16.91 -17.59
C ASP A 236 -4.09 -18.08 -17.07
N LYS A 237 -3.51 -19.21 -16.65
CA LYS A 237 -4.27 -20.40 -16.21
C LYS A 237 -4.04 -20.76 -14.75
N ARG A 238 -5.10 -21.15 -14.04
CA ARG A 238 -5.04 -21.54 -12.61
C ARG A 238 -4.12 -22.76 -12.50
N ILE A 239 -3.24 -22.78 -11.50
CA ILE A 239 -2.37 -23.94 -11.26
C ILE A 239 -3.20 -24.99 -10.52
N ALA A 240 -3.22 -26.23 -11.04
CA ALA A 240 -3.91 -27.29 -10.33
C ALA A 240 -3.16 -27.60 -9.03
N ASN A 241 -3.87 -27.88 -7.94
CA ASN A 241 -3.23 -28.18 -6.65
C ASN A 241 -2.23 -29.34 -6.74
N SER A 242 -2.45 -30.30 -7.64
CA SER A 242 -1.55 -31.43 -7.90
C SER A 242 -0.20 -31.05 -8.51
N GLU A 243 -0.09 -29.83 -9.03
CA GLU A 243 1.12 -29.34 -9.71
C GLU A 243 1.97 -28.48 -8.77
N LEU A 244 1.36 -27.89 -7.74
CA LEU A 244 2.06 -27.11 -6.73
C LEU A 244 3.03 -27.99 -5.90
N PRO A 245 4.10 -27.39 -5.33
CA PRO A 245 4.93 -28.10 -4.37
C PRO A 245 4.10 -28.71 -3.24
N SER A 246 4.49 -29.90 -2.78
CA SER A 246 3.78 -30.68 -1.75
C SER A 246 3.81 -30.06 -0.35
N TYR A 247 4.45 -28.90 -0.20
CA TYR A 247 4.64 -28.22 1.06
C TYR A 247 4.36 -26.72 0.90
N LYS A 248 4.01 -26.07 2.00
CA LYS A 248 3.71 -24.63 2.05
C LYS A 248 4.12 -24.05 3.39
N VAL A 249 4.93 -23.00 3.38
CA VAL A 249 5.27 -22.26 4.60
C VAL A 249 4.48 -20.96 4.61
N GLU A 250 3.69 -20.77 5.65
CA GLU A 250 2.91 -19.55 5.89
C GLU A 250 3.70 -18.66 6.85
N ILE A 251 3.93 -17.40 6.51
CA ILE A 251 4.59 -16.44 7.39
C ILE A 251 3.55 -15.51 8.01
N LYS A 252 3.54 -15.39 9.33
CA LYS A 252 2.71 -14.45 10.11
C LYS A 252 3.57 -13.40 10.81
N ASN A 253 2.90 -12.46 11.48
CA ASN A 253 3.50 -11.37 12.27
C ASN A 253 4.37 -10.42 11.43
N ILE A 254 3.81 -9.93 10.32
CA ILE A 254 4.47 -8.98 9.42
C ILE A 254 3.74 -7.64 9.46
N ASN A 255 4.41 -6.61 9.99
CA ASN A 255 3.79 -5.31 10.27
C ASN A 255 4.23 -4.20 9.30
N SER A 256 5.00 -4.52 8.24
CA SER A 256 5.31 -3.54 7.18
C SER A 256 5.60 -4.18 5.83
N PHE A 257 5.43 -3.41 4.75
CA PHE A 257 5.80 -3.81 3.39
C PHE A 257 7.32 -4.05 3.21
N ARG A 258 8.16 -3.45 4.06
CA ARG A 258 9.59 -3.75 4.05
C ARG A 258 9.87 -5.10 4.70
N PHE A 259 9.13 -5.44 5.75
CA PHE A 259 9.29 -6.71 6.46
C PHE A 259 8.74 -7.88 5.67
N VAL A 260 7.63 -7.72 4.92
CA VAL A 260 7.14 -8.78 4.03
C VAL A 260 8.19 -9.14 2.98
N GLU A 261 8.83 -8.13 2.38
CA GLU A 261 9.87 -8.34 1.36
C GLU A 261 11.08 -9.09 1.94
N LYS A 262 11.55 -8.68 3.13
CA LYS A 262 12.65 -9.36 3.83
C LYS A 262 12.29 -10.78 4.24
N ALA A 263 11.10 -10.99 4.79
CA ALA A 263 10.64 -12.30 5.23
C ALA A 263 10.53 -13.29 4.07
N ILE A 264 9.99 -12.84 2.93
CA ILE A 264 9.91 -13.65 1.71
C ILE A 264 11.30 -14.03 1.21
N ASN A 265 12.22 -13.06 1.10
CA ASN A 265 13.58 -13.34 0.62
C ASN A 265 14.32 -14.31 1.54
N TYR A 266 14.24 -14.11 2.85
CA TYR A 266 14.82 -15.04 3.83
C TYR A 266 14.25 -16.46 3.69
N GLU A 267 12.94 -16.57 3.53
CA GLU A 267 12.29 -17.88 3.44
C GLU A 267 12.58 -18.58 2.10
N ILE A 268 12.73 -17.84 1.00
CA ILE A 268 13.21 -18.38 -0.28
C ILE A 268 14.62 -18.97 -0.11
N GLU A 269 15.55 -18.23 0.51
CA GLU A 269 16.92 -18.70 0.75
C GLU A 269 16.93 -19.96 1.63
N ARG A 270 16.22 -19.92 2.77
CA ARG A 270 16.08 -21.06 3.69
C ARG A 270 15.54 -22.30 2.99
N GLN A 271 14.46 -22.18 2.24
CA GLN A 271 13.85 -23.32 1.55
C GLN A 271 14.75 -23.86 0.45
N ALA A 272 15.47 -22.98 -0.27
CA ALA A 272 16.43 -23.40 -1.29
C ALA A 272 17.56 -24.24 -0.67
N GLU A 273 18.13 -23.82 0.46
CA GLU A 273 19.17 -24.57 1.18
C GLU A 273 18.69 -25.98 1.60
N LEU A 274 17.45 -26.10 2.08
CA LEU A 274 16.87 -27.41 2.45
C LEU A 274 16.72 -28.31 1.22
N LEU A 275 16.15 -27.78 0.14
CA LEU A 275 15.94 -28.53 -1.10
C LEU A 275 17.27 -28.91 -1.79
N GLU A 276 18.32 -28.10 -1.64
CA GLU A 276 19.67 -28.42 -2.14
C GLU A 276 20.32 -29.58 -1.37
N LYS A 277 19.99 -29.74 -0.08
CA LYS A 277 20.37 -30.90 0.75
C LYS A 277 19.51 -32.13 0.48
N GLY A 278 18.48 -32.03 -0.36
CA GLY A 278 17.52 -33.10 -0.61
C GLY A 278 16.43 -33.21 0.45
N GLU A 279 16.30 -32.21 1.33
CA GLU A 279 15.27 -32.14 2.37
C GLU A 279 14.04 -31.36 1.85
N THR A 280 12.84 -31.81 2.19
CA THR A 280 11.60 -31.07 1.87
C THR A 280 11.21 -30.20 3.07
N PRO A 281 10.98 -28.89 2.90
CA PRO A 281 10.52 -28.05 4.01
C PRO A 281 9.21 -28.58 4.62
N VAL A 282 9.14 -28.56 5.94
CA VAL A 282 7.94 -28.98 6.68
C VAL A 282 6.82 -27.96 6.45
N GLN A 283 5.58 -28.43 6.37
CA GLN A 283 4.42 -27.55 6.34
C GLN A 283 4.18 -26.96 7.73
N GLU A 284 4.47 -25.67 7.90
CA GLU A 284 4.43 -24.99 9.19
C GLU A 284 4.00 -23.52 9.03
N THR A 285 3.56 -22.93 10.13
CA THR A 285 3.39 -21.49 10.24
C THR A 285 4.62 -20.94 10.97
N ARG A 286 5.30 -19.98 10.34
CA ARG A 286 6.47 -19.29 10.88
C ARG A 286 6.12 -17.84 11.17
N GLY A 287 6.79 -17.23 12.14
CA GLY A 287 6.71 -15.80 12.42
C GLY A 287 7.97 -15.07 11.94
N TRP A 288 7.82 -13.85 11.43
CA TRP A 288 8.96 -12.97 11.20
C TRP A 288 9.44 -12.36 12.53
N ASP A 289 10.72 -12.53 12.85
CA ASP A 289 11.38 -11.84 13.97
C ASP A 289 12.26 -10.71 13.43
N GLU A 290 11.80 -9.47 13.66
CA GLU A 290 12.48 -8.26 13.20
C GLU A 290 13.88 -8.07 13.81
N ARG A 291 14.11 -8.57 15.03
CA ARG A 291 15.39 -8.38 15.75
C ARG A 291 16.47 -9.27 15.17
N SER A 292 16.15 -10.54 14.93
CA SER A 292 17.09 -11.49 14.35
C SER A 292 17.12 -11.45 12.82
N GLY A 293 16.09 -10.89 12.18
CA GLY A 293 15.95 -10.85 10.72
C GLY A 293 15.69 -12.24 10.13
N LYS A 294 15.00 -13.13 10.87
CA LYS A 294 14.77 -14.52 10.50
C LYS A 294 13.30 -14.90 10.65
N THR A 295 12.87 -15.92 9.92
CA THR A 295 11.60 -16.62 10.21
C THR A 295 11.85 -17.65 11.31
N VAL A 296 10.95 -17.72 12.30
CA VAL A 296 11.01 -18.66 13.42
C VAL A 296 9.75 -19.54 13.40
N SER A 297 9.91 -20.85 13.60
CA SER A 297 8.76 -21.75 13.68
C SER A 297 7.87 -21.38 14.87
N GLN A 298 6.57 -21.20 14.63
CA GLN A 298 5.59 -20.96 15.70
C GLN A 298 4.78 -22.22 16.00
N ARG A 299 4.37 -22.92 14.94
CA ARG A 299 3.62 -24.17 15.04
C ARG A 299 3.92 -25.07 13.84
N THR A 300 4.16 -26.35 14.11
CA THR A 300 4.10 -27.42 13.12
C THR A 300 2.64 -27.76 12.87
N LYS A 301 2.21 -27.89 11.61
CA LYS A 301 0.86 -28.40 11.30
C LYS A 301 0.88 -29.92 11.48
N GLU A 302 0.91 -30.39 12.73
CA GLU A 302 0.88 -31.83 13.05
C GLU A 302 -0.47 -32.46 12.71
N GLU A 303 -1.54 -31.64 12.60
CA GLU A 303 -2.83 -32.01 12.04
C GLU A 303 -3.30 -30.88 11.12
N ALA A 304 -3.78 -31.20 9.91
CA ALA A 304 -4.53 -30.22 9.13
C ALA A 304 -5.77 -29.86 9.96
N HIS A 305 -5.83 -28.64 10.52
CA HIS A 305 -6.93 -28.25 11.39
C HIS A 305 -8.25 -28.44 10.66
N ASP A 306 -9.01 -29.47 11.05
CA ASP A 306 -10.38 -29.66 10.62
C ASP A 306 -11.23 -28.59 11.31
N TYR A 307 -11.32 -27.44 10.66
CA TYR A 307 -12.13 -26.31 11.10
C TYR A 307 -13.64 -26.62 11.03
N ARG A 308 -14.04 -27.80 10.52
CA ARG A 308 -15.42 -28.28 10.45
C ARG A 308 -16.34 -27.18 9.92
N TYR A 309 -16.00 -26.63 8.75
CA TYR A 309 -16.80 -25.57 8.14
C TYR A 309 -18.22 -26.08 7.87
N PHE A 310 -19.21 -25.29 8.29
CA PHE A 310 -20.61 -25.51 7.91
C PHE A 310 -21.36 -24.17 7.84
N PRO A 311 -22.45 -24.09 7.07
CA PRO A 311 -23.25 -22.86 6.95
C PRO A 311 -23.71 -22.33 8.30
N GLU A 312 -23.60 -21.02 8.52
CA GLU A 312 -24.09 -20.34 9.72
C GLU A 312 -25.63 -20.32 9.71
N PRO A 313 -26.32 -21.14 10.54
CA PRO A 313 -27.78 -21.22 10.51
C PRO A 313 -28.48 -19.95 11.03
N ASP A 314 -27.79 -19.14 11.85
CA ASP A 314 -28.38 -17.96 12.48
C ASP A 314 -28.45 -16.76 11.51
N ILE A 315 -27.76 -16.85 10.37
CA ILE A 315 -27.73 -15.81 9.34
C ILE A 315 -28.33 -16.38 8.04
N PRO A 316 -29.47 -15.85 7.54
CA PRO A 316 -29.98 -16.29 6.26
C PRO A 316 -29.01 -15.94 5.12
N PRO A 317 -29.00 -16.71 4.02
CA PRO A 317 -28.15 -16.40 2.86
C PRO A 317 -28.41 -15.00 2.32
N ILE A 318 -27.36 -14.36 1.84
CA ILE A 318 -27.39 -13.03 1.25
C ILE A 318 -27.65 -13.17 -0.25
N ARG A 319 -28.64 -12.42 -0.75
CA ARG A 319 -28.97 -12.36 -2.17
C ARG A 319 -28.84 -10.93 -2.67
N PHE A 320 -27.99 -10.73 -3.67
CA PHE A 320 -27.91 -9.46 -4.38
C PHE A 320 -28.83 -9.47 -5.58
N ALA A 321 -29.51 -8.35 -5.79
CA ALA A 321 -30.06 -8.00 -7.08
C ALA A 321 -28.99 -7.26 -7.89
N GLN A 322 -29.01 -7.43 -9.21
CA GLN A 322 -28.02 -6.81 -10.11
C GLN A 322 -27.94 -5.28 -9.93
N TYR A 323 -29.08 -4.62 -9.71
CA TYR A 323 -29.13 -3.17 -9.50
C TYR A 323 -28.39 -2.73 -8.22
N GLN A 324 -28.33 -3.59 -7.19
CA GLN A 324 -27.59 -3.28 -5.96
C GLN A 324 -26.08 -3.31 -6.23
N ILE A 325 -25.61 -4.30 -7.00
CA ILE A 325 -24.21 -4.39 -7.42
C ILE A 325 -23.84 -3.19 -8.29
N SER A 326 -24.69 -2.81 -9.27
CA SER A 326 -24.50 -1.60 -10.08
C SER A 326 -24.41 -0.35 -9.21
N LYS A 327 -25.31 -0.18 -8.24
CA LYS A 327 -25.27 0.96 -7.32
C LYS A 327 -24.00 1.01 -6.45
N ILE A 328 -23.44 -0.14 -6.06
CA ILE A 328 -22.15 -0.20 -5.35
C ILE A 328 -21.03 0.19 -6.31
N LYS A 329 -21.04 -0.32 -7.55
CA LYS A 329 -20.07 0.01 -8.59
C LYS A 329 -20.04 1.50 -8.90
N ASP A 330 -21.20 2.15 -8.97
CA ASP A 330 -21.33 3.59 -9.24
C ASP A 330 -20.79 4.47 -8.10
N GLN A 331 -20.60 3.92 -6.89
CA GLN A 331 -19.96 4.62 -5.77
C GLN A 331 -18.43 4.55 -5.84
N ILE A 332 -17.87 3.69 -6.70
CA ILE A 332 -16.42 3.59 -6.88
C ILE A 332 -15.99 4.79 -7.72
N GLY A 333 -15.27 5.72 -7.10
CA GLY A 333 -14.63 6.83 -7.79
C GLY A 333 -13.47 6.38 -8.68
N GLU A 334 -12.75 7.35 -9.25
CA GLU A 334 -11.56 7.07 -10.03
C GLU A 334 -10.49 6.37 -9.16
N LEU A 335 -10.13 5.14 -9.54
CA LEU A 335 -9.13 4.35 -8.81
C LEU A 335 -7.71 4.90 -9.04
N PRO A 336 -6.74 4.57 -8.16
CA PRO A 336 -5.40 5.16 -8.22
C PRO A 336 -4.69 5.01 -9.57
N ASP A 337 -4.73 3.81 -10.17
CA ASP A 337 -4.09 3.56 -11.47
C ASP A 337 -4.76 4.32 -12.62
N GLN A 338 -6.08 4.50 -12.55
CA GLN A 338 -6.84 5.31 -13.52
C GLN A 338 -6.43 6.78 -13.38
N LYS A 339 -6.42 7.29 -12.15
CA LYS A 339 -6.01 8.67 -11.83
C LYS A 339 -4.56 8.93 -12.22
N LEU A 340 -3.66 7.97 -12.00
CA LEU A 340 -2.25 8.06 -12.40
C LEU A 340 -2.12 8.16 -13.92
N LYS A 341 -2.80 7.28 -14.67
CA LYS A 341 -2.82 7.31 -16.15
C LYS A 341 -3.39 8.66 -16.64
N ARG A 342 -4.46 9.17 -16.03
CA ARG A 342 -5.05 10.48 -16.36
C ARG A 342 -4.09 11.63 -16.08
N PHE A 343 -3.40 11.65 -14.93
CA PHE A 343 -2.44 12.69 -14.58
C PHE A 343 -1.27 12.76 -15.58
N GLN A 344 -0.84 11.61 -16.11
CA GLN A 344 0.17 11.57 -17.17
C GLN A 344 -0.36 12.11 -18.50
N THR A 345 -1.58 11.74 -18.90
CA THR A 345 -2.13 12.09 -20.21
C THR A 345 -2.65 13.53 -20.27
N GLU A 346 -3.42 13.97 -19.27
CA GLU A 346 -4.08 15.28 -19.22
C GLU A 346 -3.11 16.37 -18.73
N TYR A 347 -2.40 16.14 -17.64
CA TYR A 347 -1.51 17.14 -17.03
C TYR A 347 -0.05 17.05 -17.50
N LYS A 348 0.27 16.10 -18.40
CA LYS A 348 1.61 15.87 -18.96
C LYS A 348 2.68 15.70 -17.88
N LEU A 349 2.28 15.09 -16.75
CA LEU A 349 3.19 14.79 -15.66
C LEU A 349 4.07 13.58 -16.00
N THR A 350 5.27 13.54 -15.42
CA THR A 350 6.11 12.34 -15.55
C THR A 350 5.49 11.18 -14.76
N PRO A 351 5.83 9.93 -15.06
CA PRO A 351 5.35 8.79 -14.27
C PRO A 351 5.66 8.93 -12.77
N TYR A 352 6.84 9.45 -12.44
CA TYR A 352 7.26 9.70 -11.07
C TYR A 352 6.38 10.75 -10.37
N ASP A 353 6.14 11.90 -11.02
CA ASP A 353 5.31 12.96 -10.44
C ASP A 353 3.87 12.48 -10.21
N ALA A 354 3.31 11.75 -11.18
CA ALA A 354 1.96 11.19 -11.09
C ALA A 354 1.86 10.13 -9.98
N GLU A 355 2.85 9.23 -9.86
CA GLU A 355 2.89 8.22 -8.78
C GLU A 355 2.87 8.87 -7.39
N ILE A 356 3.65 9.94 -7.18
CA ILE A 356 3.65 10.66 -5.91
C ILE A 356 2.32 11.33 -5.64
N LEU A 357 1.78 12.09 -6.59
CA LEU A 357 0.58 12.89 -6.39
C LEU A 357 -0.68 12.03 -6.21
N THR A 358 -0.70 10.85 -6.81
CA THR A 358 -1.81 9.89 -6.65
C THR A 358 -1.63 8.95 -5.46
N ARG A 359 -0.54 9.03 -4.70
CA ARG A 359 -0.28 8.11 -3.58
C ARG A 359 -1.40 8.09 -2.53
N GLU A 360 -1.97 9.26 -2.24
CA GLU A 360 -3.09 9.43 -1.32
C GLU A 360 -4.21 10.21 -1.99
N LEU A 361 -5.46 9.83 -1.74
CA LEU A 361 -6.62 10.48 -2.34
C LEU A 361 -6.64 11.99 -2.01
N ALA A 362 -6.38 12.34 -0.74
CA ALA A 362 -6.35 13.73 -0.30
C ALA A 362 -5.28 14.57 -1.03
N LEU A 363 -4.11 14.00 -1.31
CA LEU A 363 -3.05 14.68 -2.06
C LEU A 363 -3.44 14.85 -3.54
N ALA A 364 -4.06 13.83 -4.12
CA ALA A 364 -4.52 13.87 -5.50
C ALA A 364 -5.61 14.93 -5.69
N ASP A 365 -6.61 14.94 -4.81
CA ASP A 365 -7.71 15.91 -4.85
C ASP A 365 -7.20 17.33 -4.60
N TYR A 366 -6.25 17.50 -3.66
CA TYR A 366 -5.57 18.77 -3.42
C TYR A 366 -4.87 19.30 -4.68
N PHE A 367 -4.13 18.44 -5.37
CA PHE A 367 -3.45 18.81 -6.61
C PHE A 367 -4.44 19.22 -7.70
N GLU A 368 -5.53 18.47 -7.89
CA GLU A 368 -6.55 18.80 -8.89
C GLU A 368 -7.25 20.14 -8.60
N GLU A 369 -7.53 20.41 -7.32
CA GLU A 369 -8.07 21.71 -6.90
C GLU A 369 -7.08 22.83 -7.20
N ALA A 370 -5.81 22.66 -6.86
CA ALA A 370 -4.77 23.63 -7.14
C ALA A 370 -4.62 23.89 -8.65
N VAL A 371 -4.71 22.84 -9.49
CA VAL A 371 -4.73 22.98 -10.95
C VAL A 371 -5.94 23.76 -11.43
N ARG A 372 -7.12 23.52 -10.85
CA ARG A 372 -8.34 24.25 -11.18
C ARG A 372 -8.21 25.74 -10.83
N THR A 373 -7.73 26.06 -9.63
CA THR A 373 -7.48 27.45 -9.20
C THR A 373 -6.38 28.11 -10.04
N GLY A 374 -5.28 27.41 -10.29
CA GLY A 374 -4.14 27.90 -11.06
C GLY A 374 -4.47 28.20 -12.52
N LYS A 375 -5.50 27.55 -13.08
CA LYS A 375 -5.98 27.81 -14.45
C LYS A 375 -6.40 29.26 -14.66
N ALA A 376 -7.01 29.90 -13.66
CA ALA A 376 -7.39 31.32 -13.74
C ALA A 376 -6.17 32.26 -13.85
N HIS A 377 -5.00 31.79 -13.42
CA HIS A 377 -3.75 32.55 -13.38
C HIS A 377 -2.69 32.01 -14.35
N ASN A 378 -3.07 31.16 -15.30
CA ASN A 378 -2.17 30.51 -16.27
C ASN A 378 -0.99 29.75 -15.63
N VAL A 379 -1.17 29.21 -14.42
CA VAL A 379 -0.16 28.37 -13.77
C VAL A 379 -0.26 26.95 -14.33
N ALA A 380 0.85 26.43 -14.86
CA ALA A 380 0.87 25.11 -15.46
C ALA A 380 0.78 24.00 -14.39
N PRO A 381 0.06 22.88 -14.65
CA PRO A 381 -0.02 21.75 -13.71
C PRO A 381 1.35 21.22 -13.28
N LYS A 382 2.31 21.20 -14.20
CA LYS A 382 3.70 20.81 -13.93
C LYS A 382 4.38 21.68 -12.86
N GLN A 383 4.11 22.99 -12.85
CA GLN A 383 4.65 23.91 -11.85
C GLN A 383 4.06 23.61 -10.46
N ILE A 384 2.76 23.36 -10.40
CA ILE A 384 2.05 22.99 -9.16
C ILE A 384 2.59 21.66 -8.62
N ALA A 385 2.69 20.65 -9.47
CA ALA A 385 3.26 19.35 -9.13
C ALA A 385 4.69 19.48 -8.55
N ASN A 386 5.55 20.22 -9.25
CA ASN A 386 6.92 20.48 -8.79
C ASN A 386 6.95 21.18 -7.43
N TYR A 387 6.02 22.11 -7.17
CA TYR A 387 5.97 22.81 -5.90
C TYR A 387 5.58 21.87 -4.76
N ILE A 388 4.49 21.12 -4.94
CA ILE A 388 3.99 20.15 -3.95
C ILE A 388 5.08 19.12 -3.62
N ILE A 389 5.72 18.55 -4.64
CA ILE A 389 6.72 17.47 -4.49
C ILE A 389 8.01 18.00 -3.84
N ASN A 390 8.56 19.12 -4.33
CA ASN A 390 9.89 19.57 -3.91
C ASN A 390 9.88 20.41 -2.63
N LYS A 391 8.79 21.13 -2.35
CA LYS A 391 8.71 22.01 -1.16
C LYS A 391 8.13 21.31 0.07
N LYS A 392 7.75 20.03 -0.04
CA LYS A 392 7.16 19.24 1.05
C LYS A 392 6.04 20.01 1.77
N LEU A 393 5.15 20.59 0.96
CA LEU A 393 4.05 21.42 1.46
C LEU A 393 3.14 20.61 2.38
N ASN A 394 2.72 21.20 3.50
CA ASN A 394 1.68 20.60 4.33
C ASN A 394 0.30 20.91 3.74
N ILE A 395 -0.24 19.97 2.97
CA ILE A 395 -1.55 20.13 2.31
C ILE A 395 -2.73 20.30 3.28
N LYS A 396 -2.53 20.01 4.58
CA LYS A 396 -3.55 20.21 5.61
C LYS A 396 -3.62 21.65 6.13
N GLU A 397 -2.53 22.40 5.98
CA GLU A 397 -2.39 23.76 6.52
C GLU A 397 -2.41 24.83 5.42
N THR A 398 -2.08 24.47 4.19
CA THR A 398 -2.02 25.40 3.07
C THR A 398 -3.13 25.13 2.07
N ALA A 399 -4.04 26.07 1.87
CA ALA A 399 -5.11 25.92 0.89
C ALA A 399 -4.57 25.86 -0.56
N PRO A 400 -5.25 25.18 -1.49
CA PRO A 400 -4.84 25.16 -2.91
C PRO A 400 -4.68 26.56 -3.53
N SER A 401 -5.51 27.52 -3.12
CA SER A 401 -5.40 28.92 -3.56
C SER A 401 -4.15 29.61 -3.04
N GLU A 402 -3.81 29.41 -1.77
CA GLU A 402 -2.59 29.96 -1.16
C GLU A 402 -1.33 29.40 -1.83
N LEU A 403 -1.34 28.11 -2.20
CA LEU A 403 -0.27 27.51 -3.00
C LEU A 403 -0.11 28.22 -4.35
N VAL A 404 -1.22 28.48 -5.05
CA VAL A 404 -1.17 29.18 -6.33
C VAL A 404 -0.62 30.60 -6.16
N GLU A 405 -1.05 31.35 -5.14
CA GLU A 405 -0.50 32.67 -4.81
C GLU A 405 1.01 32.60 -4.50
N LEU A 406 1.43 31.59 -3.76
CA LEU A 406 2.84 31.37 -3.45
C LEU A 406 3.68 31.08 -4.70
N ILE A 407 3.12 30.33 -5.66
CA ILE A 407 3.75 30.11 -6.97
C ILE A 407 3.87 31.43 -7.74
N LEU A 408 2.81 32.24 -7.78
CA LEU A 408 2.80 33.53 -8.48
C LEU A 408 3.80 34.53 -7.87
N THR A 409 3.85 34.64 -6.55
CA THR A 409 4.79 35.52 -5.83
C THR A 409 6.24 35.03 -5.90
N THR A 410 6.45 33.72 -6.06
CA THR A 410 7.79 33.15 -6.30
C THR A 410 8.23 33.36 -7.76
N ALA A 411 7.29 33.30 -8.71
CA ALA A 411 7.53 33.51 -10.14
C ALA A 411 7.74 34.98 -10.53
N GLN A 412 7.32 35.94 -9.70
CA GLN A 412 7.70 37.34 -9.82
C GLN A 412 9.20 37.51 -9.51
N VAL A 413 10.03 37.31 -10.53
CA VAL A 413 11.36 37.91 -10.63
C VAL A 413 11.16 39.40 -10.39
N ILE A 414 11.76 39.94 -9.32
CA ILE A 414 11.81 41.39 -9.13
C ILE A 414 12.53 41.94 -10.35
N SER A 415 11.82 42.69 -11.20
CA SER A 415 12.44 43.39 -12.32
C SER A 415 13.35 44.47 -11.72
N VAL A 416 14.62 44.16 -11.58
CA VAL A 416 15.65 45.18 -11.33
C VAL A 416 15.58 46.17 -12.49
N GLY A 417 15.45 47.47 -12.19
CA GLY A 417 15.47 48.50 -13.22
C GLY A 417 16.75 48.40 -14.04
N SER A 418 16.67 48.57 -15.36
CA SER A 418 17.83 48.42 -16.27
C SER A 418 19.03 49.25 -15.84
N GLU A 419 18.79 50.42 -15.22
CA GLU A 419 19.82 51.32 -14.74
C GLU A 419 20.52 50.85 -13.47
N GLU A 420 19.80 50.18 -12.57
CA GLU A 420 20.35 49.63 -11.33
C GLU A 420 21.21 48.39 -11.62
N LEU A 421 20.74 47.54 -12.55
CA LEU A 421 21.52 46.40 -13.06
C LEU A 421 22.82 46.87 -13.74
N ARG A 422 22.76 47.91 -14.57
CA ARG A 422 23.93 48.47 -15.26
C ARG A 422 24.97 48.98 -14.26
N LYS A 423 24.55 49.75 -13.25
CA LYS A 423 25.45 50.27 -12.20
C LYS A 423 26.12 49.15 -11.40
N ALA A 424 25.37 48.11 -11.02
CA ALA A 424 25.93 46.96 -10.31
C ALA A 424 26.96 46.20 -11.15
N ILE A 425 26.72 46.06 -12.46
CA ILE A 425 27.67 45.42 -13.39
C ILE A 425 28.93 46.26 -13.55
N GLU A 426 28.80 47.58 -13.79
CA GLU A 426 29.94 48.50 -13.93
C GLU A 426 30.82 48.49 -12.68
N GLN A 427 30.21 48.54 -11.50
CA GLN A 427 30.91 48.46 -10.22
C GLN A 427 31.69 47.14 -10.09
N VAL A 428 31.05 46.00 -10.37
CA VAL A 428 31.71 44.68 -10.24
C VAL A 428 32.84 44.52 -11.25
N ILE A 429 32.69 45.02 -12.47
CA ILE A 429 33.76 44.99 -13.49
C ILE A 429 34.97 45.82 -13.04
N LEU A 430 34.74 47.01 -12.49
CA LEU A 430 35.79 47.89 -11.98
C LEU A 430 36.52 47.30 -10.76
N GLU A 431 35.80 46.70 -9.84
CA GLU A 431 36.36 46.13 -8.60
C GLU A 431 37.07 44.78 -8.82
N ASN A 432 36.87 44.10 -9.95
CA ASN A 432 37.36 42.74 -10.19
C ASN A 432 38.12 42.60 -11.54
N PRO A 433 39.16 43.40 -11.81
CA PRO A 433 39.84 43.43 -13.11
C PRO A 433 40.48 42.08 -13.49
N LYS A 434 40.97 41.31 -12.50
CA LYS A 434 41.57 39.99 -12.72
C LYS A 434 40.56 38.96 -13.26
N ALA A 435 39.33 38.98 -12.75
CA ALA A 435 38.27 38.08 -13.20
C ALA A 435 37.80 38.43 -14.63
N VAL A 436 37.84 39.72 -14.98
CA VAL A 436 37.57 40.21 -16.34
C VAL A 436 38.64 39.75 -17.33
N GLU A 437 39.92 39.85 -16.95
CA GLU A 437 41.05 39.40 -17.77
C GLU A 437 41.06 37.87 -17.94
N ASP A 438 40.75 37.12 -16.88
CA ASP A 438 40.58 35.66 -16.94
C ASP A 438 39.45 35.27 -17.92
N TYR A 439 38.33 36.00 -17.92
CA TYR A 439 37.26 35.77 -18.88
C TYR A 439 37.67 36.11 -20.32
N LYS A 440 38.30 37.27 -20.55
CA LYS A 440 38.77 37.71 -21.87
C LYS A 440 39.87 36.82 -22.46
N SER A 441 40.68 36.19 -21.61
CA SER A 441 41.70 35.20 -22.01
C SER A 441 41.14 33.79 -22.26
N GLY A 442 39.81 33.61 -22.18
CA GLY A 442 39.12 32.38 -22.58
C GLY A 442 38.70 31.47 -21.42
N LYS A 443 38.93 31.85 -20.16
CA LYS A 443 38.44 31.08 -18.99
C LYS A 443 36.98 31.44 -18.70
N THR A 444 36.07 30.82 -19.44
CA THR A 444 34.62 31.06 -19.36
C THR A 444 34.02 30.85 -17.97
N GLN A 445 34.67 30.08 -17.09
CA GLN A 445 34.24 29.87 -15.70
C GLN A 445 34.30 31.15 -14.84
N ALA A 446 35.14 32.13 -15.20
CA ALA A 446 35.25 33.41 -14.49
C ALA A 446 33.94 34.23 -14.48
N ILE A 447 33.05 33.99 -15.46
CA ILE A 447 31.74 34.65 -15.51
C ILE A 447 30.85 34.28 -14.33
N GLY A 448 30.96 33.04 -13.83
CA GLY A 448 30.17 32.57 -12.68
C GLY A 448 30.48 33.36 -11.40
N PHE A 449 31.74 33.76 -11.23
CA PHE A 449 32.17 34.61 -10.13
C PHE A 449 31.60 36.04 -10.25
N LEU A 450 31.66 36.64 -11.45
CA LEU A 450 31.11 37.97 -11.71
C LEU A 450 29.57 38.00 -11.51
N ILE A 451 28.86 36.96 -11.96
CA ILE A 451 27.42 36.80 -11.73
C ILE A 451 27.12 36.74 -10.22
N GLY A 452 27.91 36.00 -9.44
CA GLY A 452 27.75 35.91 -7.99
C GLY A 452 27.93 37.26 -7.28
N LYS A 453 28.92 38.06 -7.73
CA LYS A 453 29.17 39.40 -7.20
C LYS A 453 28.07 40.38 -7.57
N VAL A 454 27.61 40.41 -8.82
CA VAL A 454 26.48 41.25 -9.24
C VAL A 454 25.21 40.87 -8.47
N LYS A 455 24.94 39.59 -8.26
CA LYS A 455 23.81 39.14 -7.43
C LYS A 455 23.89 39.59 -5.97
N SER A 456 25.09 39.76 -5.41
CA SER A 456 25.24 40.24 -4.04
C SER A 456 24.90 41.72 -3.86
N LEU A 457 24.93 42.50 -4.95
CA LEU A 457 24.58 43.92 -4.98
C LEU A 457 23.12 44.18 -5.39
N LEU A 458 22.41 43.13 -5.81
CA LEU A 458 21.04 43.21 -6.31
C LEU A 458 20.08 42.46 -5.38
N PRO A 459 18.75 42.71 -5.47
CA PRO A 459 17.77 41.95 -4.73
C PRO A 459 17.96 40.43 -4.92
N PRO A 460 17.73 39.60 -3.88
CA PRO A 460 18.01 38.15 -3.91
C PRO A 460 17.34 37.36 -5.05
N LYS A 461 16.31 37.94 -5.70
CA LYS A 461 15.50 37.32 -6.76
C LYS A 461 15.82 37.84 -8.17
N SER A 462 16.99 38.44 -8.37
CA SER A 462 17.41 38.97 -9.68
C SER A 462 17.75 37.85 -10.68
N SER A 463 17.29 38.00 -11.93
CA SER A 463 17.43 37.00 -12.99
C SER A 463 18.90 36.72 -13.34
N THR A 464 19.37 35.49 -13.11
CA THR A 464 20.74 35.06 -13.47
C THR A 464 21.04 35.19 -14.96
N ASP A 465 20.08 34.83 -15.83
CA ASP A 465 20.31 34.81 -17.28
C ASP A 465 20.47 36.23 -17.84
N LYS A 466 19.58 37.16 -17.46
CA LYS A 466 19.72 38.59 -17.75
C LYS A 466 21.03 39.20 -17.23
N ILE A 467 21.45 38.85 -16.01
CA ILE A 467 22.74 39.32 -15.45
C ILE A 467 23.90 38.82 -16.32
N LYS A 468 23.88 37.54 -16.70
CA LYS A 468 24.91 36.94 -17.55
C LYS A 468 24.98 37.62 -18.92
N GLU A 469 23.85 37.79 -19.59
CA GLU A 469 23.78 38.43 -20.92
C GLU A 469 24.33 39.87 -20.89
N GLN A 470 23.97 40.65 -19.87
CA GLN A 470 24.44 42.03 -19.72
C GLN A 470 25.94 42.12 -19.37
N ILE A 471 26.46 41.20 -18.54
CA ILE A 471 27.90 41.08 -18.29
C ILE A 471 28.63 40.74 -19.60
N GLU A 472 28.13 39.79 -20.39
CA GLU A 472 28.72 39.44 -21.68
C GLU A 472 28.71 40.59 -22.68
N GLN A 473 27.65 41.43 -22.68
CA GLN A 473 27.60 42.65 -23.48
C GLN A 473 28.60 43.71 -23.01
N ALA A 474 28.75 43.90 -21.70
CA ALA A 474 29.69 44.88 -21.12
C ALA A 474 31.17 44.48 -21.24
N LEU A 475 31.45 43.19 -21.46
CA LEU A 475 32.80 42.65 -21.60
C LEU A 475 33.28 42.51 -23.06
N LYS A 476 32.39 42.68 -24.05
CA LYS A 476 32.75 42.88 -25.45
C LYS A 476 33.40 44.25 -25.61
#